data_AF-A0A3D2IFL8-F1
#
_entry.id   AF-A0A3D2IFL8-F1
#
_cell.length_a   1.000
_cell.length_b   1.000
_cell.length_c   1.000
_cell.angle_alpha   90.00
_cell.angle_beta   90.00
_cell.angle_gamma   90.00
#
_symmetry.space_group_name_H-M   'P 1'
#
loop_
_entity.id
_entity.type
_entity.pdbx_description
1 polymer ?
#
loop_
_entity_poly.entity_id
_entity_poly.type
_entity_poly.pdbx_seq_one_letter_code
_entity_poly.pdbx_strand_id
1 'polypeptide(L)'
;PTPAMKFGTMLHAACLEPDVFYDKFKIVENKRTKEGKAQALDYDKKGITVISPIDAAQIANLTQAICDNPKAYELLNEGLSEQSFWWTHNDTKLDLKCRCDKINGDTIVDLKTTG
;
A
#
# COMPACT_ATOMS: atom_id res chain seq x y z
N PRO A 1 -0.33 1.52 14.82
CA PRO A 1 0.57 1.72 13.66
C PRO A 1 1.48 2.95 13.84
N THR A 2 2.80 2.76 13.72
CA THR A 2 3.78 3.86 13.72
C THR A 2 3.70 4.68 12.42
N PRO A 3 4.29 5.90 12.36
CA PRO A 3 4.36 6.66 11.11
C PRO A 3 4.99 5.88 9.96
N ALA A 4 6.09 5.15 10.22
CA ALA A 4 6.76 4.31 9.23
C ALA A 4 5.84 3.20 8.71
N MET A 5 5.08 2.54 9.58
CA MET A 5 4.10 1.52 9.16
C MET A 5 3.02 2.12 8.25
N LYS A 6 2.50 3.32 8.58
CA LYS A 6 1.49 3.99 7.75
C LYS A 6 2.05 4.34 6.38
N PHE A 7 3.29 4.85 6.32
CA PHE A 7 3.98 5.15 5.07
C PHE A 7 4.17 3.90 4.22
N GLY A 8 4.65 2.81 4.83
CA GLY A 8 4.79 1.52 4.16
C GLY A 8 3.47 1.03 3.57
N THR A 9 2.36 1.10 4.33
CA THR A 9 1.01 0.75 3.84
C THR A 9 0.58 1.60 2.65
N MET A 10 0.88 2.91 2.65
CA MET A 10 0.57 3.79 1.53
C MET A 10 1.34 3.39 0.28
N LEU A 11 2.65 3.16 0.39
CA LEU A 11 3.47 2.76 -0.78
C LEU A 11 3.02 1.41 -1.34
N HIS A 12 2.73 0.47 -0.45
CA HIS A 12 2.18 -0.84 -0.81
C HIS A 12 0.92 -0.72 -1.66
N ALA A 13 -0.08 0.01 -1.15
CA ALA A 13 -1.34 0.19 -1.85
C ALA A 13 -1.14 0.92 -3.19
N ALA A 14 -0.23 1.91 -3.25
CA ALA A 14 0.08 2.64 -4.48
C ALA A 14 0.70 1.73 -5.55
N CYS A 15 1.56 0.78 -5.15
CA CYS A 15 2.23 -0.12 -6.09
C CYS A 15 1.39 -1.36 -6.47
N LEU A 16 0.66 -1.93 -5.51
CA LEU A 16 0.01 -3.23 -5.68
C LEU A 16 -1.48 -3.12 -6.05
N GLU A 17 -2.15 -2.06 -5.61
CA GLU A 17 -3.57 -1.82 -5.85
C GLU A 17 -3.83 -0.35 -6.32
N PRO A 18 -3.19 0.13 -7.41
CA PRO A 18 -3.24 1.54 -7.82
C PRO A 18 -4.67 2.04 -8.09
N ASP A 19 -5.55 1.18 -8.61
CA ASP A 19 -6.94 1.52 -8.92
C ASP A 19 -7.76 1.88 -7.67
N VAL A 20 -7.47 1.25 -6.53
CA VAL A 20 -8.18 1.49 -5.26
C VAL A 20 -7.42 2.46 -4.34
N PHE A 21 -6.18 2.82 -4.69
CA PHE A 21 -5.36 3.72 -3.88
C PHE A 21 -6.06 5.07 -3.68
N TYR A 22 -6.57 5.66 -4.75
CA TYR A 22 -7.23 6.97 -4.68
C TYR A 22 -8.58 6.94 -3.95
N ASP A 23 -9.20 5.78 -3.77
CA ASP A 23 -10.40 5.61 -2.96
C ASP A 23 -10.06 5.53 -1.47
N LYS A 24 -8.95 4.87 -1.14
CA LYS A 24 -8.49 4.66 0.25
C LYS A 24 -7.70 5.84 0.81
N PHE A 25 -7.04 6.63 -0.04
CA PHE A 25 -6.13 7.70 0.37
C PHE A 25 -6.46 9.03 -0.31
N LYS A 26 -6.64 10.09 0.49
CA LYS A 26 -6.91 11.46 -0.01
C LYS A 26 -5.96 12.49 0.58
N ILE A 27 -5.50 13.39 -0.27
CA ILE A 27 -4.62 14.50 0.12
C ILE A 27 -5.47 15.61 0.76
N VAL A 28 -5.01 16.13 1.89
CA VAL A 28 -5.52 17.39 2.46
C VAL A 28 -4.34 18.33 2.62
N GLU A 29 -4.38 19.44 1.87
CA GLU A 29 -3.30 20.42 1.77
C GLU A 29 -2.88 20.99 3.13
N ASN A 30 -3.84 21.41 3.95
CA ASN A 30 -3.53 22.05 5.23
C ASN A 30 -4.54 21.74 6.33
N LYS A 31 -4.19 20.77 7.19
CA LYS A 31 -4.97 20.35 8.37
C LYS A 31 -4.99 21.38 9.53
N ARG A 32 -4.37 22.56 9.38
CA ARG A 32 -4.40 23.62 10.41
C ARG A 32 -5.58 24.58 10.24
N THR A 33 -6.09 24.71 9.01
CA THR A 33 -7.27 25.53 8.68
C THR A 33 -8.56 24.89 9.20
N LYS A 34 -9.65 25.68 9.32
CA LYS A 34 -10.96 25.13 9.73
C LYS A 34 -11.49 24.17 8.67
N GLU A 35 -11.32 24.55 7.41
CA GLU A 35 -11.75 23.83 6.22
C GLU A 35 -11.01 22.50 6.10
N GLY A 36 -9.68 22.50 6.22
CA GLY A 36 -8.87 21.29 6.14
C GLY A 36 -9.11 20.32 7.31
N LYS A 37 -9.44 20.83 8.50
CA LYS A 37 -9.87 19.96 9.62
C LYS A 37 -11.23 19.32 9.35
N ALA A 38 -12.19 20.09 8.83
CA ALA A 38 -13.51 19.57 8.49
C ALA A 38 -13.42 18.51 7.38
N GLN A 39 -12.62 18.76 6.34
CA GLN A 39 -12.39 17.81 5.25
C GLN A 39 -11.70 16.53 5.74
N ALA A 40 -10.67 16.67 6.60
CA ALA A 40 -10.00 15.50 7.15
C ALA A 40 -10.94 14.63 8.01
N LEU A 41 -11.84 15.27 8.77
CA LEU A 41 -12.85 14.57 9.57
C LEU A 41 -13.92 13.89 8.70
N ASP A 42 -14.32 14.50 7.59
CA ASP A 42 -15.25 13.90 6.63
C ASP A 42 -14.65 12.64 5.97
N TYR A 43 -13.38 12.71 5.57
CA TYR A 43 -12.67 11.55 5.03
C TYR A 43 -12.52 10.44 6.06
N ASP A 44 -12.18 10.77 7.31
CA ASP A 44 -12.10 9.80 8.40
C ASP A 44 -13.43 9.08 8.64
N LYS A 45 -14.56 9.81 8.62
CA LYS A 45 -15.91 9.24 8.71
C LYS A 45 -16.26 8.30 7.54
N LYS A 46 -15.64 8.51 6.38
CA LYS A 46 -15.80 7.66 5.19
C LYS A 46 -14.81 6.49 5.16
N GLY A 47 -13.96 6.34 6.19
CA GLY A 47 -12.91 5.31 6.24
C GLY A 47 -11.72 5.60 5.33
N ILE A 48 -11.59 6.84 4.83
CA ILE A 48 -10.54 7.28 3.93
C ILE A 48 -9.36 7.83 4.76
N THR A 49 -8.16 7.32 4.49
CA THR A 49 -6.94 7.77 5.16
C THR A 49 -6.46 9.08 4.55
N VAL A 50 -6.29 10.09 5.41
CA VAL A 50 -5.84 11.42 4.96
C VAL A 50 -4.32 11.53 4.96
N ILE A 51 -3.75 11.73 3.78
CA ILE A 51 -2.29 11.80 3.57
C ILE A 51 -1.82 13.26 3.47
N SER A 52 -0.59 13.53 3.86
CA SER A 52 0.00 14.86 3.69
C SER A 52 0.49 15.06 2.25
N PRO A 53 0.58 16.31 1.75
CA PRO A 53 1.18 16.57 0.43
C PRO A 53 2.61 16.07 0.30
N ILE A 54 3.38 16.13 1.40
CA ILE A 54 4.78 15.66 1.45
C ILE A 54 4.83 14.15 1.26
N ASP A 55 4.01 13.40 2.02
CA ASP A 55 3.95 11.94 1.87
C ASP A 55 3.47 11.57 0.47
N ALA A 56 2.45 12.25 -0.06
CA ALA A 56 1.93 11.98 -1.40
C ALA A 56 3.00 12.17 -2.49
N ALA A 57 3.77 13.27 -2.42
CA ALA A 57 4.87 13.52 -3.34
C ALA A 57 5.97 12.46 -3.20
N GLN A 58 6.29 12.05 -1.97
CA GLN A 58 7.30 11.01 -1.73
C GLN A 58 6.85 9.65 -2.27
N ILE A 59 5.58 9.27 -2.08
CA ILE A 59 5.00 8.05 -2.64
C ILE A 59 5.06 8.08 -4.17
N ALA A 60 4.64 9.18 -4.80
CA ALA A 60 4.72 9.31 -6.26
C ALA A 60 6.15 9.12 -6.79
N ASN A 61 7.14 9.73 -6.14
CA ASN A 61 8.54 9.59 -6.52
C ASN A 61 9.05 8.15 -6.34
N LEU A 62 8.67 7.47 -5.26
CA LEU A 62 9.08 6.08 -5.01
C LEU A 62 8.43 5.11 -5.99
N THR A 63 7.14 5.29 -6.29
CA THR A 63 6.44 4.49 -7.30
C THR A 63 7.07 4.68 -8.68
N GLN A 64 7.42 5.92 -9.05
CA GLN A 64 8.12 6.18 -10.31
C GLN A 64 9.50 5.51 -10.34
N ALA A 65 10.28 5.59 -9.25
CA ALA A 65 11.58 4.93 -9.17
C ALA A 65 11.51 3.40 -9.29
N ILE A 66 10.42 2.78 -8.79
CA ILE A 66 10.15 1.35 -8.98
C ILE A 66 9.87 1.04 -10.46
N CYS A 67 9.05 1.85 -11.13
CA CYS A 67 8.76 1.70 -12.55
C CYS A 67 10.01 1.89 -13.43
N ASP A 68 10.87 2.84 -13.08
CA ASP A 68 12.09 3.14 -13.83
C ASP A 68 13.19 2.09 -13.61
N ASN A 69 13.10 1.27 -12.55
CA ASN A 69 14.02 0.18 -12.29
C ASN A 69 13.57 -1.08 -13.06
N PRO A 70 14.34 -1.56 -14.06
CA PRO A 70 13.89 -2.66 -14.91
C PRO A 70 13.55 -3.94 -14.15
N LYS A 71 14.32 -4.29 -13.12
CA LYS A 71 14.12 -5.53 -12.37
C LYS A 71 12.94 -5.42 -11.41
N ALA A 72 12.79 -4.28 -10.73
CA ALA A 72 11.64 -4.06 -9.84
C ALA A 72 10.34 -4.01 -10.65
N TYR A 73 10.36 -3.34 -11.81
CA TYR A 73 9.23 -3.28 -12.72
C TYR A 73 8.84 -4.66 -13.23
N GLU A 74 9.79 -5.47 -13.70
CA GLU A 74 9.54 -6.86 -14.13
C GLU A 74 8.85 -7.69 -13.05
N LEU A 75 9.26 -7.52 -11.78
CA LEU A 75 8.69 -8.26 -10.65
C LEU A 75 7.27 -7.81 -10.27
N LEU A 76 6.92 -6.54 -10.46
CA LEU A 76 5.71 -5.94 -9.89
C LEU A 76 4.65 -5.53 -10.93
N ASN A 77 5.01 -5.33 -12.19
CA ASN A 77 4.11 -4.82 -13.23
C ASN A 77 2.97 -5.82 -13.54
N GLU A 78 3.26 -7.11 -13.49
CA GLU A 78 2.30 -8.18 -13.83
C GLU A 78 2.09 -9.16 -12.68
N GLY A 79 1.01 -9.93 -12.75
CA GLY A 79 0.67 -10.95 -11.77
C GLY A 79 -0.43 -10.53 -10.79
N LEU A 80 -0.68 -11.39 -9.81
CA LEU A 80 -1.75 -11.24 -8.84
C LEU A 80 -1.23 -10.49 -7.61
N SER A 81 -1.82 -9.33 -7.33
CA SER A 81 -1.52 -8.56 -6.12
C SER A 81 -2.32 -9.08 -4.93
N GLU A 82 -1.73 -9.01 -3.74
CA GLU A 82 -2.44 -9.13 -2.47
C GLU A 82 -3.24 -10.45 -2.31
N GLN A 83 -2.74 -11.54 -2.91
CA GLN A 83 -3.40 -12.85 -2.93
C GLN A 83 -3.28 -13.55 -1.59
N SER A 84 -4.40 -14.00 -1.03
CA SER A 84 -4.43 -14.78 0.21
C SER A 84 -4.54 -16.28 -0.07
N PHE A 85 -3.85 -17.08 0.75
CA PHE A 85 -3.90 -18.53 0.77
C PHE A 85 -4.24 -19.01 2.16
N TRP A 86 -4.99 -20.10 2.23
CA TRP A 86 -5.36 -20.77 3.46
C TRP A 86 -5.14 -22.27 3.29
N TRP A 87 -4.54 -22.90 4.28
CA TRP A 87 -4.32 -24.35 4.28
C TRP A 87 -4.20 -24.87 5.71
N THR A 88 -4.45 -26.16 5.89
CA THR A 88 -4.17 -26.85 7.16
C THR A 88 -2.80 -27.50 7.07
N HIS A 89 -1.90 -27.19 8.01
CA HIS A 89 -0.56 -27.76 8.06
C HIS A 89 -0.61 -29.25 8.42
N ASN A 90 0.07 -30.08 7.65
CA ASN A 90 -0.08 -31.54 7.74
C ASN A 90 0.32 -32.12 9.10
N ASP A 91 1.39 -31.64 9.72
CA ASP A 91 1.90 -32.23 10.96
C ASP A 91 1.25 -31.64 12.21
N THR A 92 1.07 -30.32 12.23
CA THR A 92 0.56 -29.60 13.41
C THR A 92 -0.96 -29.49 13.41
N LYS A 93 -1.62 -29.78 12.29
CA LYS A 93 -3.07 -29.60 12.08
C LYS A 93 -3.57 -28.19 12.32
N LEU A 94 -2.67 -27.20 12.30
CA LEU A 94 -3.03 -25.79 12.43
C LEU A 94 -3.51 -25.24 11.08
N ASP A 95 -4.58 -24.46 11.12
CA ASP A 95 -4.99 -23.65 9.98
C ASP A 95 -4.07 -22.44 9.85
N LEU A 96 -3.42 -22.33 8.70
CA LEU A 96 -2.48 -21.29 8.36
C LEU A 96 -3.05 -20.39 7.27
N LYS A 97 -2.59 -19.14 7.28
CA LYS A 97 -2.89 -18.15 6.25
C LYS A 97 -1.60 -17.43 5.87
N CYS A 98 -1.40 -17.20 4.58
CA CYS A 98 -0.46 -16.19 4.10
C CYS A 98 -1.16 -15.25 3.13
N ARG A 99 -0.64 -14.03 3.00
CA ARG A 99 -1.02 -13.09 1.95
C ARG A 99 0.26 -12.61 1.30
N CYS A 100 0.37 -12.81 0.00
CA CYS A 100 1.52 -12.40 -0.79
C CYS A 100 1.25 -11.02 -1.40
N ASP A 101 2.27 -10.16 -1.40
CA ASP A 101 2.17 -8.81 -1.96
C ASP A 101 1.98 -8.89 -3.49
N LYS A 102 2.81 -9.70 -4.16
CA LYS A 102 2.69 -10.01 -5.58
C LYS A 102 3.03 -11.48 -5.86
N ILE A 103 2.29 -12.07 -6.81
CA ILE A 103 2.63 -13.36 -7.41
C ILE A 103 2.74 -13.17 -8.91
N ASN A 104 3.96 -13.29 -9.42
CA ASN A 104 4.26 -13.20 -10.85
C ASN A 104 4.83 -14.55 -11.33
N GLY A 105 4.01 -15.35 -12.00
CA GLY A 105 4.38 -16.71 -12.39
C GLY A 105 4.66 -17.62 -11.19
N ASP A 106 5.89 -18.13 -11.13
CA ASP A 106 6.41 -18.96 -10.02
C ASP A 106 7.11 -18.15 -8.92
N THR A 107 7.16 -16.82 -9.06
CA THR A 107 7.87 -15.92 -8.15
C THR A 107 6.90 -15.22 -7.21
N ILE A 108 7.18 -15.33 -5.91
CA ILE A 108 6.51 -14.56 -4.85
C ILE A 108 7.37 -13.35 -4.52
N VAL A 109 6.77 -12.16 -4.57
CA VAL A 109 7.44 -10.91 -4.22
C VAL A 109 6.79 -10.35 -2.96
N ASP A 110 7.63 -9.86 -2.07
CA ASP A 110 7.27 -9.18 -0.83
C ASP A 110 7.93 -7.79 -0.85
N LEU A 111 7.12 -6.74 -1.00
CA LEU A 111 7.58 -5.36 -1.10
C LEU A 111 7.76 -4.81 0.32
N LYS A 112 8.89 -4.15 0.58
CA LYS A 112 9.19 -3.59 1.90
C LYS A 112 9.80 -2.21 1.80
N THR A 113 9.33 -1.32 2.67
CA THR A 113 9.95 -0.02 2.92
C THR A 113 10.85 -0.11 4.14
N THR A 114 12.06 0.43 4.05
CA THR A 114 13.01 0.52 5.15
C THR A 114 13.53 1.95 5.29
N GLY A 115 14.03 2.31 6.47
CA GLY A 115 14.63 3.61 6.77
C GLY A 115 15.68 3.49 7.86
#